data_AF-A0A0K9GBX8-F1
#
_entry.id   AF-A0A0K9GBX8-F1
#
_cell.length_a   1.000
_cell.length_b   1.000
_cell.length_c   1.000
_cell.angle_alpha   90.00
_cell.angle_beta   90.00
_cell.angle_gamma   90.00
#
_symmetry.space_group_name_H-M   'P 1'
#
loop_
_entity.id
_entity.type
_entity.pdbx_description
1 polymer ?
#
loop_
_entity_poly.entity_id
_entity_poly.type
_entity_poly.pdbx_seq_one_letter_code
_entity_poly.pdbx_strand_id
1 'polypeptide(L)'
;MKSGCPMTKNHTLIMAGAVLLLAVSILASAIILSRNGSVQTASAEPSSVSTGPSMVMTKNELAEYLFISEEEIEVLISQQSMERTSGEHVEIDQHLPFIQFGDKELFVKSEVDKWLMLNAASFSSY
;
A
#
# COMPACT_ATOMS: atom_id res chain seq x y z
N MET A 1 57.86 -27.88 22.88
CA MET A 1 56.44 -27.93 22.49
C MET A 1 55.90 -26.53 22.33
N LYS A 2 55.56 -26.12 21.11
CA LYS A 2 54.37 -25.30 20.79
C LYS A 2 54.26 -25.19 19.27
N SER A 3 53.22 -25.82 18.76
CA SER A 3 52.85 -25.93 17.35
C SER A 3 52.42 -24.56 16.81
N GLY A 4 53.04 -24.10 15.73
CA GLY A 4 52.58 -22.95 14.97
C GLY A 4 52.00 -23.42 13.64
N CYS A 5 50.68 -23.45 13.51
CA CYS A 5 49.97 -23.85 12.30
C CYS A 5 49.79 -22.62 11.37
N PRO A 6 50.24 -22.64 10.11
CA PRO A 6 49.99 -21.54 9.18
C PRO A 6 48.76 -21.84 8.32
N MET A 7 47.58 -21.31 8.67
CA MET A 7 46.38 -21.45 7.83
C MET A 7 45.44 -20.24 8.00
N THR A 8 45.80 -19.08 7.43
CA THR A 8 44.96 -17.87 7.49
C THR A 8 44.80 -17.13 6.16
N LYS A 9 45.65 -17.37 5.15
CA LYS A 9 45.62 -16.60 3.89
C LYS A 9 44.35 -16.83 3.06
N ASN A 10 43.84 -18.06 3.08
CA ASN A 10 42.71 -18.50 2.25
C ASN A 10 41.39 -17.92 2.79
N HIS A 11 41.25 -17.84 4.12
CA HIS A 11 40.07 -17.29 4.77
C HIS A 11 39.96 -15.77 4.57
N THR A 12 41.08 -15.05 4.58
CA THR A 12 41.09 -13.61 4.30
C THR A 12 40.66 -13.30 2.87
N LEU A 13 41.06 -14.12 1.89
CA LEU A 13 40.62 -13.97 0.50
C LEU A 13 39.12 -14.26 0.33
N ILE A 14 38.60 -15.30 0.99
CA ILE A 14 37.16 -15.62 0.97
C ILE A 14 36.34 -14.49 1.60
N MET A 15 36.80 -13.96 2.74
CA MET A 15 36.13 -12.84 3.41
C MET A 15 36.14 -11.56 2.55
N ALA A 16 37.29 -11.24 1.94
CA ALA A 16 37.39 -10.10 1.03
C ALA A 16 36.47 -10.25 -0.19
N GLY A 17 36.37 -11.45 -0.75
CA GLY A 17 35.45 -11.75 -1.85
C GLY A 17 33.97 -11.60 -1.47
N ALA A 18 33.59 -12.06 -0.28
CA ALA A 18 32.21 -11.93 0.21
C ALA A 18 31.79 -10.47 0.42
N VAL A 19 32.68 -9.63 0.95
CA VAL A 19 32.42 -8.19 1.12
C VAL A 19 32.26 -7.48 -0.22
N LEU A 20 33.08 -7.83 -1.22
CA LEU A 20 32.95 -7.28 -2.57
C LEU A 20 31.60 -7.64 -3.21
N LEU A 21 31.16 -8.90 -3.08
CA LEU A 21 29.88 -9.35 -3.61
C LEU A 21 28.69 -8.67 -2.93
N LEU A 22 28.76 -8.46 -1.61
CA LEU A 22 27.73 -7.71 -0.88
C LEU A 22 27.62 -6.26 -1.36
N ALA A 23 28.75 -5.58 -1.57
CA ALA A 23 28.77 -4.21 -2.07
C ALA A 23 28.10 -4.09 -3.45
N VAL A 24 28.38 -5.03 -4.36
CA VAL A 24 27.75 -5.06 -5.70
C VAL A 24 26.24 -5.31 -5.61
N SER A 25 25.81 -6.20 -4.71
CA SER A 25 24.39 -6.52 -4.53
C SER A 25 23.58 -5.32 -3.99
N ILE A 26 24.16 -4.55 -3.07
CA ILE A 26 23.54 -3.33 -2.54
C ILE A 26 23.39 -2.27 -3.65
N LEU A 27 24.43 -2.08 -4.47
CA LEU A 27 24.40 -1.11 -5.56
C LEU A 27 23.38 -1.51 -6.65
N ALA A 28 23.30 -2.80 -6.99
CA ALA A 28 22.32 -3.31 -7.94
C ALA A 28 20.88 -3.13 -7.44
N SER A 29 20.65 -3.39 -6.15
CA SER A 29 19.33 -3.21 -5.52
C SER A 29 18.90 -1.74 -5.55
N ALA A 30 19.82 -0.80 -5.31
CA ALA A 30 19.54 0.64 -5.39
C ALA A 30 19.17 1.10 -6.82
N ILE A 31 19.81 0.55 -7.85
CA ILE A 31 19.50 0.90 -9.25
C ILE A 31 18.14 0.35 -9.68
N ILE A 32 17.79 -0.88 -9.26
CA ILE A 32 16.47 -1.48 -9.54
C ILE A 32 15.39 -0.68 -8.83
N LEU A 33 15.60 -0.32 -7.56
CA LEU A 33 14.68 0.54 -6.82
C LEU A 33 14.59 1.96 -7.39
N SER A 34 15.66 2.50 -7.98
CA SER A 34 15.61 3.81 -8.65
C SER A 34 14.87 3.79 -9.99
N ARG A 35 14.74 2.63 -10.65
CA ARG A 35 13.98 2.49 -11.90
C ARG A 35 12.50 2.19 -11.67
N ASN A 36 12.17 1.56 -10.55
CA ASN A 36 10.81 1.14 -10.20
C ASN A 36 10.20 1.89 -9.02
N GLY A 37 11.00 2.68 -8.30
CA GLY A 37 10.57 3.46 -7.16
C GLY A 37 10.18 4.86 -7.59
N SER A 38 8.89 5.09 -7.76
CA SER A 38 8.34 6.39 -7.40
C SER A 38 8.51 6.54 -5.89
N VAL A 39 9.66 7.05 -5.46
CA VAL A 39 9.82 7.57 -4.11
C VAL A 39 8.87 8.77 -4.04
N GLN A 40 7.64 8.53 -3.59
CA GLN A 40 6.79 9.60 -3.10
C GLN A 40 7.37 10.07 -1.77
N THR A 41 8.42 10.88 -1.83
CA THR A 41 8.66 11.90 -0.82
C THR A 41 7.58 12.95 -1.05
N ALA A 42 6.35 12.66 -0.61
CA ALA A 42 5.29 13.66 -0.52
C ALA A 42 5.57 14.53 0.72
N SER A 43 6.58 15.40 0.61
CA SER A 43 6.54 16.67 1.32
C SER A 43 6.04 17.69 0.30
N ALA A 44 4.72 17.77 0.19
CA ALA A 44 4.04 18.88 -0.45
C ALA A 44 2.86 19.21 0.45
N GLU A 45 2.83 20.46 0.90
CA GLU A 45 1.70 21.06 1.59
C GLU A 45 0.37 20.67 0.94
N PRO A 46 -0.72 20.57 1.72
CA PRO A 46 -2.04 20.36 1.16
C PRO A 46 -2.40 21.56 0.27
N SER A 47 -2.25 21.39 -1.05
CA SER A 47 -2.98 22.20 -2.01
C SER A 47 -4.45 21.92 -1.76
N SER A 48 -5.07 22.80 -0.99
CA SER A 48 -6.50 22.88 -0.78
C SER A 48 -7.13 23.29 -2.11
N VAL A 49 -7.29 22.30 -3.00
CA VAL A 49 -8.17 22.41 -4.15
C VAL A 49 -9.60 22.30 -3.62
N SER A 50 -10.11 23.41 -3.11
CA SER A 50 -11.54 23.61 -2.98
C SER A 50 -12.10 23.71 -4.40
N THR A 51 -12.80 22.68 -4.89
CA THR A 51 -13.53 22.78 -6.16
C THR A 51 -14.81 21.95 -6.13
N GLY A 52 -15.81 22.46 -5.40
CA GLY A 52 -17.21 22.02 -5.50
C GLY A 52 -17.46 20.55 -5.14
N PRO A 53 -18.69 20.04 -5.30
CA PRO A 53 -18.95 18.62 -5.17
C PRO A 53 -18.31 17.92 -6.37
N SER A 54 -17.03 17.57 -6.25
CA SER A 54 -16.40 16.66 -7.18
C SER A 54 -17.20 15.36 -7.17
N MET A 55 -17.65 14.94 -8.35
CA MET A 55 -18.34 13.66 -8.53
C MET A 55 -17.45 12.48 -8.12
N VAL A 56 -16.13 12.68 -8.07
CA VAL A 56 -15.11 11.67 -7.78
C VAL A 56 -14.18 12.17 -6.68
N MET A 57 -13.97 11.34 -5.66
CA MET A 57 -13.13 11.60 -4.50
C MET A 57 -11.88 10.73 -4.55
N THR A 58 -10.75 11.28 -4.11
CA THR A 58 -9.54 10.54 -3.77
C THR A 58 -9.69 9.87 -2.39
N LYS A 59 -8.75 9.01 -2.00
CA LYS A 59 -8.75 8.38 -0.68
C LYS A 59 -8.77 9.39 0.47
N ASN A 60 -7.96 10.46 0.39
CA ASN A 60 -7.97 11.54 1.37
C ASN A 60 -9.34 12.25 1.44
N GLU A 61 -9.92 12.59 0.29
CA GLU A 61 -11.24 13.25 0.25
C GLU A 61 -12.35 12.33 0.77
N LEU A 62 -12.25 11.02 0.55
CA LEU A 62 -13.17 10.05 1.14
C LEU A 62 -13.00 9.95 2.65
N ALA A 63 -11.77 9.97 3.16
CA ALA A 63 -11.46 9.94 4.60
C ALA A 63 -12.10 11.15 5.30
N GLU A 64 -11.92 12.34 4.72
CA GLU A 64 -12.57 13.56 5.17
C GLU A 64 -14.10 13.46 5.09
N TYR A 65 -14.63 12.89 4.01
CA TYR A 65 -16.08 12.72 3.81
C TYR A 65 -16.73 11.78 4.84
N LEU A 66 -16.05 10.68 5.17
CA LEU A 66 -16.53 9.66 6.10
C LEU A 66 -16.14 9.94 7.56
N PHE A 67 -15.33 10.97 7.82
CA PHE A 67 -14.77 11.30 9.13
C PHE A 67 -13.97 10.14 9.77
N ILE A 68 -13.20 9.41 8.95
CA ILE A 68 -12.30 8.31 9.36
C ILE A 68 -10.89 8.55 8.80
N SER A 69 -9.89 7.78 9.24
CA SER A 69 -8.54 7.90 8.69
C SER A 69 -8.38 7.19 7.33
N GLU A 70 -7.37 7.58 6.55
CA GLU A 70 -7.03 6.87 5.31
C GLU A 70 -6.61 5.41 5.57
N GLU A 71 -5.99 5.12 6.72
CA GLU A 71 -5.65 3.76 7.12
C GLU A 71 -6.90 2.92 7.39
N GLU A 72 -7.94 3.50 7.97
CA GLU A 72 -9.22 2.81 8.17
C GLU A 72 -9.88 2.45 6.83
N ILE A 73 -9.78 3.32 5.82
CA ILE A 73 -10.24 3.03 4.45
C ILE A 73 -9.44 1.87 3.83
N GLU A 74 -8.12 1.87 3.98
CA GLU A 74 -7.25 0.80 3.48
C GLU A 74 -7.60 -0.56 4.13
N VAL A 75 -7.86 -0.55 5.43
CA VAL A 75 -8.28 -1.73 6.18
C VAL A 75 -9.64 -2.24 5.67
N LEU A 76 -10.60 -1.34 5.40
CA LEU A 76 -11.89 -1.71 4.82
C LEU A 76 -11.73 -2.37 3.45
N ILE A 77 -10.96 -1.77 2.55
CA ILE A 77 -10.74 -2.28 1.19
C ILE A 77 -10.04 -3.65 1.24
N SER A 78 -8.99 -3.78 2.06
CA SER A 78 -8.22 -5.02 2.16
C SER A 78 -9.02 -6.17 2.76
N GLN A 79 -9.83 -5.93 3.81
CA GLN A 79 -10.72 -6.94 4.38
C GLN A 79 -11.73 -7.43 3.34
N GLN A 80 -12.38 -6.50 2.63
CA GLN A 80 -13.36 -6.84 1.59
C GLN A 80 -12.74 -7.56 0.41
N SER A 81 -11.48 -7.24 0.06
CA SER A 81 -10.74 -7.97 -0.97
C SER A 81 -10.47 -9.42 -0.54
N MET A 82 -10.17 -9.68 0.73
CA MET A 82 -9.98 -11.03 1.24
C MET A 82 -11.29 -11.84 1.18
N GLU A 83 -12.41 -11.22 1.54
CA GLU A 83 -13.75 -11.83 1.43
C GLU A 83 -14.11 -12.19 -0.01
N ARG A 84 -13.77 -11.35 -0.99
CA ARG A 84 -13.98 -11.65 -2.42
C ARG A 84 -13.19 -12.87 -2.90
N THR A 85 -12.03 -13.13 -2.29
CA THR A 85 -11.17 -14.26 -2.65
C THR A 85 -11.48 -15.55 -1.89
N SER A 86 -12.22 -15.49 -0.78
CA SER A 86 -12.53 -16.66 0.05
C SER A 86 -13.60 -17.57 -0.56
N GLY A 87 -14.29 -17.12 -1.62
CA GLY A 87 -15.29 -17.91 -2.34
C GLY A 87 -16.63 -18.04 -1.60
N GLU A 88 -16.80 -17.37 -0.46
CA GLU A 88 -18.14 -17.15 0.09
C GLU A 88 -18.92 -16.22 -0.84
N HIS A 89 -20.21 -16.52 -1.04
CA HIS A 89 -21.11 -15.72 -1.86
C HIS A 89 -21.47 -14.44 -1.08
N VAL A 90 -20.49 -13.56 -0.88
CA VAL A 90 -20.69 -12.27 -0.23
C VAL A 90 -21.37 -11.36 -1.24
N GLU A 91 -22.52 -10.81 -0.84
CA GLU A 91 -23.26 -9.85 -1.64
C GLU A 91 -22.36 -8.64 -1.93
N ILE A 92 -21.97 -8.50 -3.20
CA ILE A 92 -21.07 -7.46 -3.71
C ILE A 92 -21.52 -6.04 -3.34
N ASP A 93 -22.81 -5.88 -3.07
CA ASP A 93 -23.47 -4.62 -2.68
C ASP A 93 -23.08 -4.13 -1.27
N GLN A 94 -22.42 -4.99 -0.46
CA GLN A 94 -21.95 -4.63 0.88
C GLN A 94 -20.54 -4.00 0.88
N HIS A 95 -19.83 -4.08 -0.25
CA HIS A 95 -18.46 -3.60 -0.35
C HIS A 95 -18.37 -2.13 -0.76
N LEU A 96 -17.36 -1.43 -0.25
CA LEU A 96 -17.12 -0.03 -0.57
C LEU A 96 -16.85 0.10 -2.07
N PRO A 97 -17.62 0.90 -2.82
CA PRO A 97 -17.43 1.04 -4.25
C PRO A 97 -16.23 1.93 -4.55
N PHE A 98 -15.27 1.39 -5.29
CA PHE A 98 -14.11 2.13 -5.77
C PHE A 98 -13.76 1.74 -7.20
N ILE A 99 -13.07 2.65 -7.88
CA ILE A 99 -12.52 2.45 -9.22
C ILE A 99 -11.00 2.57 -9.11
N GLN A 100 -10.30 1.56 -9.62
CA GLN A 100 -8.86 1.60 -9.71
C GLN A 100 -8.44 2.19 -11.07
N PHE A 101 -7.71 3.30 -11.04
CA PHE A 101 -7.19 3.96 -12.24
C PHE A 101 -5.66 4.09 -12.11
N GLY A 102 -4.94 3.11 -12.66
CA GLY A 102 -3.51 2.95 -12.38
C GLY A 102 -3.29 2.59 -10.91
N ASP A 103 -2.38 3.30 -10.24
CA ASP A 103 -2.07 3.10 -8.82
C ASP A 103 -2.97 3.93 -7.89
N LYS A 104 -4.05 4.53 -8.42
CA LYS A 104 -4.96 5.38 -7.66
C LYS A 104 -6.32 4.74 -7.50
N GLU A 105 -6.84 4.83 -6.29
CA GLU A 105 -8.22 4.48 -5.96
C GLU A 105 -9.07 5.74 -5.97
N LEU A 106 -10.17 5.69 -6.72
CA LEU A 106 -11.10 6.79 -6.89
C LEU A 106 -12.51 6.35 -6.48
N PHE A 107 -13.23 7.25 -5.82
CA PHE A 107 -14.51 6.95 -5.19
C PHE A 107 -15.58 7.87 -5.75
N VAL A 108 -16.57 7.32 -6.46
CA VAL A 108 -17.68 8.12 -7.00
C VAL A 108 -18.63 8.44 -5.85
N LYS A 109 -18.81 9.72 -5.54
CA LYS A 109 -19.58 10.16 -4.36
C LYS A 109 -20.99 9.56 -4.34
N SER A 110 -21.68 9.54 -5.47
CA SER A 110 -23.05 8.99 -5.55
C SER A 110 -23.11 7.49 -5.25
N GLU A 111 -22.06 6.72 -5.55
CA GLU A 111 -22.01 5.30 -5.24
C GLU A 111 -21.66 5.07 -3.77
N VAL A 112 -20.75 5.88 -3.22
CA VAL A 112 -20.46 5.87 -1.77
C VAL A 112 -21.72 6.22 -0.97
N ASP A 113 -22.49 7.22 -1.40
CA ASP A 113 -23.75 7.61 -0.75
C ASP A 113 -24.77 6.47 -0.77
N LYS A 114 -24.94 5.78 -1.91
CA LYS A 114 -25.81 4.61 -2.00
C LYS A 114 -25.35 3.48 -1.09
N TRP A 115 -24.04 3.20 -1.08
CA TRP A 115 -23.45 2.20 -0.21
C TRP A 115 -23.68 2.51 1.27
N LEU A 116 -23.52 3.77 1.68
CA LEU A 116 -23.83 4.23 3.04
C LEU A 116 -25.32 4.01 3.37
N MET A 117 -26.23 4.32 2.44
CA MET A 117 -27.66 4.10 2.65
C MET A 117 -28.03 2.62 2.82
N LEU A 118 -27.45 1.74 2.00
CA LEU A 118 -27.68 0.30 2.09
C LEU A 118 -27.19 -0.27 3.43
N ASN A 119 -25.98 0.12 3.86
CA ASN A 119 -25.43 -0.31 5.14
C ASN A 119 -26.19 0.30 6.32
N ALA A 120 -26.63 1.57 6.25
CA ALA A 120 -27.47 2.14 7.29
C ALA A 120 -28.83 1.44 7.41
N ALA A 121 -29.42 1.01 6.29
CA ALA A 121 -30.68 0.29 6.27
C ALA A 121 -30.57 -1.13 6.86
N SER A 122 -29.44 -1.82 6.69
CA SER A 122 -29.23 -3.14 7.29
C SER A 122 -29.16 -3.07 8.84
N PHE A 123 -28.71 -1.95 9.41
CA PHE A 123 -28.77 -1.71 10.85
C PHE A 123 -30.17 -1.42 11.39
N SER A 124 -31.10 -0.92 10.56
CA SER A 124 -32.47 -0.59 11.00
C SER A 124 -33.38 -1.82 11.15
N SER A 125 -32.92 -3.00 10.74
CA SER A 125 -33.73 -4.23 10.73
C SER A 125 -33.46 -5.16 11.93
N TYR A 126 -32.73 -4.69 12.94
CA TYR A 126 -32.46 -5.37 14.21
C TYR A 126 -33.19 -4.72 15.40
#